data_AF-A0A963R7S7-F1
#
_entry.id   AF-A0A963R7S7-F1
#
_cell.length_a   1.000
_cell.length_b   1.000
_cell.length_c   1.000
_cell.angle_alpha   90.00
_cell.angle_beta   90.00
_cell.angle_gamma   90.00
#
_symmetry.space_group_name_H-M   'P 1'
#
loop_
_entity.id
_entity.type
_entity.pdbx_description
1 polymer ?
#
loop_
_entity_poly.entity_id
_entity_poly.type
_entity_poly.pdbx_seq_one_letter_code
_entity_poly.pdbx_strand_id
1 'polypeptide(L)'
;MKWSALHDAAAVIGSLAEVPDEPMPPTVRDFPAAIGDTGGWRREAAEQGIDDISAVLEPGLSALLAAHAAGANPAVPALALWREFLSARDALLLLVPPDEGEYPVPTA
;
A
#
# COMPACT_ATOMS: atom_id res chain seq x y z
N MET A 1 0.14 1.31 -13.82
CA MET A 1 0.48 0.04 -13.12
C MET A 1 -0.39 -0.06 -11.87
N LYS A 2 -0.86 -1.25 -11.46
CA LYS A 2 -1.80 -1.46 -10.33
C LYS A 2 -1.35 -0.82 -9.01
N TRP A 3 -0.04 -0.86 -8.71
CA TRP A 3 0.53 -0.24 -7.50
C TRP A 3 0.24 1.26 -7.37
N SER A 4 0.47 2.04 -8.43
CA SER A 4 0.17 3.48 -8.41
C SER A 4 -1.33 3.73 -8.19
N ALA A 5 -2.18 2.95 -8.86
CA ALA A 5 -3.63 3.10 -8.72
C ALA A 5 -4.13 2.78 -7.30
N LEU A 6 -3.52 1.80 -6.64
CA LEU A 6 -3.77 1.52 -5.22
C LEU A 6 -3.44 2.72 -4.34
N HIS A 7 -2.29 3.35 -4.57
CA HIS A 7 -1.88 4.54 -3.83
C HIS A 7 -2.79 5.75 -4.11
N ASP A 8 -3.24 5.92 -5.36
CA ASP A 8 -4.20 6.97 -5.73
C ASP A 8 -5.55 6.76 -5.02
N ALA A 9 -6.06 5.52 -5.02
CA ALA A 9 -7.29 5.17 -4.30
C ALA A 9 -7.14 5.40 -2.79
N ALA A 10 -6.00 4.98 -2.24
CA ALA A 10 -5.70 5.17 -0.83
C ALA A 10 -5.63 6.66 -0.48
N ALA A 11 -5.05 7.53 -1.31
CA ALA A 11 -5.00 8.97 -1.07
C ALA A 11 -6.41 9.60 -0.96
N VAL A 12 -7.37 9.13 -1.76
CA VAL A 12 -8.78 9.52 -1.64
C VAL A 12 -9.37 9.05 -0.30
N ILE A 13 -9.08 7.81 0.11
CA ILE A 13 -9.52 7.28 1.41
C ILE A 13 -8.92 8.10 2.57
N GLY A 14 -7.63 8.43 2.51
CA GLY A 14 -6.95 9.28 3.50
C GLY A 14 -7.57 10.67 3.61
N SER A 15 -7.95 11.26 2.46
CA SER A 15 -8.67 12.54 2.42
C SER A 15 -10.05 12.46 3.09
N LEU A 16 -10.82 11.40 2.84
CA LEU A 16 -12.10 11.15 3.51
C LEU A 16 -11.94 10.90 5.02
N ALA A 17 -10.79 10.37 5.43
CA ALA A 17 -10.41 10.12 6.81
C ALA A 17 -9.84 11.35 7.53
N GLU A 18 -9.74 12.50 6.84
CA GLU A 18 -9.13 13.74 7.35
C GLU A 18 -7.67 13.55 7.80
N VAL A 19 -6.95 12.62 7.17
CA VAL A 19 -5.52 12.38 7.42
C VAL A 19 -4.69 13.37 6.60
N PRO A 20 -3.66 14.01 7.18
CA PRO A 20 -2.75 14.87 6.42
C PRO A 20 -2.08 14.09 5.29
N ASP A 21 -1.95 14.73 4.13
CA ASP A 21 -1.22 14.14 3.01
C ASP A 21 0.28 14.05 3.34
N GLU A 22 0.88 12.89 3.11
CA GLU A 22 2.29 12.62 3.37
C GLU A 22 2.99 12.25 2.05
N PRO A 23 4.15 12.86 1.74
CA PRO A 23 4.90 12.51 0.54
C PRO A 23 5.22 11.01 0.51
N MET A 24 4.94 10.38 -0.64
CA MET A 24 5.24 8.95 -0.82
C MET A 24 6.76 8.70 -0.74
N PRO A 25 7.23 7.85 0.20
CA PRO A 25 8.65 7.54 0.32
C PRO A 25 9.20 6.82 -0.92
N PRO A 26 10.49 7.00 -1.27
CA PRO A 26 11.12 6.28 -2.38
C PRO A 26 10.97 4.76 -2.29
N THR A 27 11.11 4.19 -1.09
CA THR A 27 10.95 2.74 -0.84
C THR A 27 9.58 2.21 -1.26
N VAL A 28 8.53 3.01 -1.07
CA VAL A 28 7.17 2.70 -1.49
C VAL A 28 7.01 2.86 -3.00
N ARG A 29 7.49 3.98 -3.55
CA ARG A 29 7.38 4.28 -4.98
C ARG A 29 8.12 3.26 -5.85
N ASP A 30 9.32 2.87 -5.42
CA ASP A 30 10.24 2.05 -6.20
C ASP A 30 10.01 0.53 -5.99
N PHE A 31 9.09 0.17 -5.09
CA PHE A 31 8.72 -1.22 -4.77
C PHE A 31 8.45 -2.11 -6.01
N PRO A 32 7.66 -1.70 -7.02
CA PRO A 32 7.39 -2.55 -8.18
C PRO A 32 8.64 -2.94 -8.97
N ALA A 33 9.65 -2.07 -9.01
CA ALA A 33 10.92 -2.38 -9.64
C ALA A 33 11.73 -3.35 -8.76
N ALA A 34 11.89 -3.00 -7.47
CA ALA A 34 12.68 -3.80 -6.52
C ALA A 34 12.18 -5.25 -6.36
N ILE A 35 10.86 -5.45 -6.27
CA ILE A 35 10.28 -6.80 -6.17
C ILE A 35 10.33 -7.56 -7.49
N GLY A 36 10.27 -6.84 -8.62
CA GLY A 36 10.43 -7.40 -9.97
C GLY A 36 11.81 -8.03 -10.16
N ASP A 37 12.85 -7.37 -9.63
CA ASP A 37 14.24 -7.85 -9.68
C ASP A 37 14.50 -9.07 -8.78
N THR A 38 13.69 -9.26 -7.73
CA THR A 38 13.83 -10.39 -6.80
C THR A 38 13.36 -11.73 -7.40
N GLY A 39 12.27 -11.71 -8.19
CA GLY A 39 11.68 -12.91 -8.80
C GLY A 39 11.13 -13.95 -7.81
N GLY A 40 10.72 -15.11 -8.35
CA GLY A 40 10.27 -16.28 -7.59
C GLY A 40 9.07 -16.03 -6.66
N TRP A 41 9.01 -16.79 -5.55
CA TRP A 41 7.86 -16.79 -4.63
C TRP A 41 7.56 -15.42 -4.00
N ARG A 42 8.58 -14.57 -3.81
CA ARG A 42 8.40 -13.22 -3.24
C ARG A 42 7.65 -12.32 -4.21
N ARG A 43 8.00 -12.39 -5.48
CA ARG A 43 7.30 -11.67 -6.55
C ARG A 43 5.86 -12.17 -6.70
N GLU A 44 5.65 -13.48 -6.71
CA GLU A 44 4.30 -14.07 -6.78
C GLU A 44 3.43 -13.65 -5.58
N ALA A 45 3.98 -13.68 -4.36
CA ALA A 45 3.31 -13.22 -3.16
C ALA A 45 2.98 -11.71 -3.21
N ALA A 46 3.89 -10.90 -3.76
CA ALA A 46 3.65 -9.47 -3.92
C ALA A 46 2.56 -9.18 -4.97
N GLU A 47 2.57 -9.87 -6.11
CA GLU A 47 1.54 -9.75 -7.13
C GLU A 47 0.16 -10.15 -6.59
N GLN A 48 0.08 -11.28 -5.87
CA GLN A 48 -1.16 -11.70 -5.20
C GLN A 48 -1.62 -10.70 -4.14
N GLY A 49 -0.70 -10.21 -3.30
CA GLY A 49 -1.05 -9.25 -2.25
C GLY A 49 -1.54 -7.91 -2.82
N ILE A 50 -1.00 -7.45 -3.94
CA ILE A 50 -1.53 -6.27 -4.66
C ILE A 50 -2.98 -6.52 -5.11
N ASP A 51 -3.26 -7.72 -5.62
CA ASP A 51 -4.61 -8.07 -6.07
C ASP A 51 -5.59 -8.20 -4.89
N ASP A 52 -5.17 -8.78 -3.77
CA ASP A 52 -5.95 -8.90 -2.54
C ASP A 52 -6.29 -7.51 -1.95
N ILE A 53 -5.30 -6.62 -1.89
CA ILE A 53 -5.49 -5.23 -1.44
C ILE A 53 -6.48 -4.51 -2.36
N SER A 54 -6.36 -4.68 -3.69
CA SER A 54 -7.28 -4.07 -4.66
C SER A 54 -8.72 -4.56 -4.45
N ALA A 55 -8.90 -5.86 -4.22
CA ALA A 55 -10.21 -6.47 -3.98
C ALA A 55 -10.91 -5.95 -2.72
N VAL A 56 -10.16 -5.41 -1.75
CA VAL A 56 -10.70 -4.77 -0.53
C VAL A 56 -10.90 -3.26 -0.73
N LEU A 57 -9.91 -2.56 -1.30
CA LEU A 57 -9.96 -1.10 -1.45
C LEU A 57 -11.07 -0.64 -2.39
N GLU A 58 -11.26 -1.30 -3.53
CA GLU A 58 -12.24 -0.87 -4.54
C GLU A 58 -13.69 -0.84 -4.01
N PRO A 59 -14.22 -1.92 -3.40
CA PRO A 59 -15.56 -1.87 -2.80
C PRO A 59 -15.60 -0.99 -1.55
N GLY A 60 -14.53 -0.94 -0.75
CA GLY A 60 -14.44 -0.09 0.44
C GLY A 60 -14.56 1.40 0.09
N LEU A 61 -13.77 1.87 -0.87
CA LEU A 61 -13.84 3.25 -1.38
C LEU A 61 -15.20 3.55 -1.99
N SER A 62 -15.76 2.63 -2.79
CA SER A 62 -17.10 2.79 -3.37
C SER A 62 -18.18 2.98 -2.28
N ALA A 63 -18.12 2.20 -1.20
CA ALA A 63 -19.03 2.31 -0.07
C ALA A 63 -18.87 3.64 0.69
N LEU A 64 -17.63 4.09 0.91
CA LEU A 64 -17.35 5.38 1.57
C LEU A 64 -17.88 6.56 0.75
N LEU A 65 -17.66 6.55 -0.57
CA LEU A 65 -18.17 7.57 -1.48
C LEU A 65 -19.70 7.58 -1.52
N ALA A 66 -20.35 6.41 -1.53
CA ALA A 66 -21.81 6.31 -1.47
C ALA A 66 -22.37 6.85 -0.15
N ALA A 67 -21.76 6.51 0.98
CA ALA A 67 -22.16 7.03 2.29
C ALA A 67 -22.00 8.55 2.37
N HIS A 68 -20.89 9.08 1.86
CA HIS A 68 -20.63 10.51 1.78
C HIS A 68 -21.67 11.23 0.91
N ALA A 69 -21.98 10.68 -0.27
CA ALA A 69 -23.01 11.23 -1.16
C ALA A 69 -24.42 11.20 -0.55
N ALA A 70 -24.69 10.25 0.36
CA ALA A 70 -25.91 10.19 1.14
C ALA A 70 -25.94 11.17 2.34
N GLY A 71 -24.89 11.96 2.55
CA GLY A 71 -24.78 12.95 3.62
C GLY A 71 -24.27 12.40 4.95
N ALA A 72 -23.83 11.14 5.01
CA ALA A 72 -23.16 10.59 6.19
C ALA A 72 -21.70 11.07 6.27
N ASN A 73 -21.13 11.11 7.48
CA ASN A 73 -19.71 11.34 7.66
C ASN A 73 -18.93 10.01 7.55
N PRO A 74 -18.10 9.79 6.53
CA PRO A 74 -17.36 8.55 6.34
C PRO A 74 -16.02 8.50 7.08
N ALA A 75 -15.63 9.53 7.86
CA ALA A 75 -14.26 9.67 8.36
C ALA A 75 -13.76 8.49 9.19
N VAL A 76 -14.58 7.96 10.11
CA VAL A 76 -14.20 6.81 10.96
C VAL A 76 -13.97 5.52 10.15
N PRO A 77 -14.91 5.06 9.31
CA PRO A 77 -14.66 3.88 8.47
C PRO A 77 -13.56 4.13 7.42
N ALA A 78 -13.40 5.35 6.91
CA ALA A 78 -12.30 5.69 6.02
C ALA A 78 -10.94 5.56 6.73
N LEU A 79 -10.82 6.02 7.97
CA LEU A 79 -9.60 5.88 8.77
C LEU A 79 -9.24 4.42 9.03
N ALA A 80 -10.24 3.56 9.25
CA ALA A 80 -10.02 2.13 9.43
C ALA A 80 -9.46 1.50 8.14
N LEU A 81 -10.10 1.73 6.99
CA LEU A 81 -9.65 1.22 5.70
C LEU A 81 -8.28 1.76 5.30
N TRP A 82 -7.99 3.04 5.58
CA TRP A 82 -6.68 3.64 5.36
C TRP A 82 -5.58 2.94 6.16
N ARG A 83 -5.84 2.61 7.43
CA ARG A 83 -4.88 1.87 8.27
C ARG A 83 -4.68 0.43 7.81
N GLU A 84 -5.74 -0.23 7.34
CA GLU A 84 -5.64 -1.56 6.73
C GLU A 84 -4.76 -1.53 5.48
N PHE A 85 -4.95 -0.53 4.61
CA PHE A 85 -4.08 -0.30 3.45
C PHE A 85 -2.61 -0.12 3.86
N LEU A 86 -2.32 0.76 4.83
CA LEU A 86 -0.95 1.00 5.29
C LEU A 86 -0.31 -0.28 5.82
N SER A 87 -1.04 -1.04 6.65
CA SER A 87 -0.55 -2.30 7.20
C SER A 87 -0.27 -3.34 6.10
N ALA A 88 -1.15 -3.45 5.11
CA ALA A 88 -0.97 -4.41 4.02
C ALA A 88 0.18 -4.00 3.09
N ARG A 89 0.28 -2.70 2.76
CA ARG A 89 1.41 -2.12 2.01
C ARG A 89 2.73 -2.42 2.70
N ASP A 90 2.82 -2.16 4.00
CA ASP A 90 4.05 -2.36 4.76
C ASP A 90 4.46 -3.83 4.79
N ALA A 91 3.49 -4.76 4.85
CA ALA A 91 3.76 -6.19 4.71
C ALA A 91 4.32 -6.56 3.32
N LEU A 92 3.85 -5.92 2.25
CA LEU A 92 4.41 -6.13 0.91
C LEU A 92 5.84 -5.62 0.79
N LEU A 93 6.16 -4.46 1.39
CA LEU A 93 7.52 -3.92 1.37
C LEU A 93 8.54 -4.87 2.01
N LEU A 94 8.13 -5.63 3.04
CA LEU A 94 8.97 -6.63 3.70
C LEU A 94 9.31 -7.85 2.81
N LEU A 95 8.65 -8.00 1.66
CA LEU A 95 9.00 -9.03 0.67
C LEU A 95 10.26 -8.67 -0.12
N VAL A 96 10.65 -7.39 -0.17
CA VAL A 96 11.90 -6.98 -0.80
C VAL A 96 13.05 -7.38 0.13
N PRO A 97 14.03 -8.18 -0.35
CA PRO A 97 15.18 -8.54 0.47
C PRO A 97 15.99 -7.29 0.84
N PRO A 98 16.61 -7.26 2.04
CA PRO A 98 17.53 -6.18 2.39
C PRO A 98 18.69 -6.16 1.40
N ASP A 99 19.20 -4.97 1.12
CA ASP A 99 20.36 -4.80 0.25
C ASP A 99 21.55 -5.57 0.86
N GLU A 100 22.12 -6.55 0.13
CA GLU A 100 23.17 -7.45 0.66
C GLU A 100 24.50 -6.70 0.96
N GLY A 101 24.59 -5.41 0.64
CA GLY A 101 25.80 -4.59 0.71
C GLY A 101 26.22 -4.07 2.08
N GLU A 102 25.47 -4.30 3.16
CA GLU A 102 25.69 -3.65 4.46
C GLU A 102 26.19 -4.59 5.58
N TYR A 103 26.68 -5.78 5.22
CA TYR A 103 27.49 -6.58 6.15
C TYR A 103 28.98 -6.21 6.00
N PRO A 104 29.58 -5.48 6.97
CA PRO A 104 31.03 -5.34 7.00
C PRO A 104 31.64 -6.74 7.21
N VAL A 105 32.40 -7.21 6.22
CA VAL A 105 33.26 -8.38 6.35
C VAL A 105 34.18 -8.13 7.55
N PRO A 106 34.17 -8.98 8.59
CA PRO A 106 35.10 -8.84 9.69
C PRO A 106 36.52 -9.00 9.13
N THR A 107 37.32 -7.94 9.14
CA THR A 107 38.76 -8.06 8.86
C THR A 107 39.38 -8.85 10.00
N ALA A 108 39.84 -10.05 9.65
CA ALA A 108 40.61 -10.94 10.53
C ALA A 108 41.97 -10.35 10.91
#